data_AF-A0A7X8IBX5-F1
#
_entry.id   AF-A0A7X8IBX5-F1
#
_cell.length_a   1.000
_cell.length_b   1.000
_cell.length_c   1.000
_cell.angle_alpha   90.00
_cell.angle_beta   90.00
_cell.angle_gamma   90.00
#
_symmetry.space_group_name_H-M   'P 1'
#
loop_
_entity.id
_entity.type
_entity.pdbx_description
1 polymer ?
#
loop_
_entity_poly.entity_id
_entity_poly.type
_entity_poly.pdbx_seq_one_letter_code
_entity_poly.pdbx_strand_id
1 'polypeptide(L)'
;MLEGSIVYQFFTGIFQWFSEQFRQSRMINWFLQPNEDENASKNSIFYKLFLWKRKMGSSIFYGLHLDKVFAGSIFQMAFLWCILTAVIAPIMPTMVVFAGVLAGFGSLLLAFLYDKKRVLQHTSTNKYIYFYAAAYLFATFTSVTPKGSLLGGMLTVTFLLFSIVLLNAIENKTQLDVMMILLVCVGILVAFYGFYQFMYPDRFSGVWHDKEMFEDIRFRVYSTLGNPNVLGEYFLLIIPIAFAYFLNTKHWFFKLFFLGSCGVMM
;
A
#
# COMPACT_ATOMS: atom_id res chain seq x y z
N MET A 1 12.04 -45.40 -9.27
CA MET A 1 12.31 -45.45 -10.73
C MET A 1 12.79 -44.12 -11.33
N LEU A 2 12.64 -42.96 -10.67
CA LEU A 2 13.08 -41.65 -11.23
C LEU A 2 14.56 -41.32 -10.95
N GLU A 3 15.18 -41.87 -9.90
CA GLU A 3 16.54 -41.51 -9.46
C GLU A 3 17.68 -42.01 -10.39
N GLY A 4 17.39 -42.98 -11.26
CA GLY A 4 18.34 -43.51 -12.25
C GLY A 4 18.24 -42.86 -13.63
N SER A 5 17.32 -41.92 -13.83
CA SER A 5 17.14 -41.26 -15.12
C SER A 5 18.22 -40.18 -15.33
N ILE A 6 18.99 -40.30 -16.42
CA ILE A 6 20.00 -39.32 -16.84
C ILE A 6 19.38 -37.92 -16.98
N VAL A 7 18.14 -37.85 -17.45
CA VAL A 7 17.40 -36.59 -17.59
C VAL A 7 17.12 -35.97 -16.21
N TYR A 8 16.70 -36.78 -15.24
CA TYR A 8 16.46 -36.30 -13.87
C TYR A 8 17.76 -35.80 -13.24
N GLN A 9 18.86 -36.54 -13.38
CA GLN A 9 20.17 -36.16 -12.85
C GLN A 9 20.70 -34.86 -13.46
N PHE A 10 20.50 -34.67 -14.77
CA PHE A 10 20.86 -33.45 -15.48
C PHE A 10 20.09 -32.23 -14.94
N PHE A 11 18.76 -32.32 -14.84
CA PHE A 11 17.95 -31.23 -14.28
C PHE A 11 18.28 -30.98 -12.81
N THR A 12 18.46 -32.01 -11.99
CA THR A 12 18.87 -31.82 -10.59
C THR A 12 20.23 -31.15 -10.48
N GLY A 13 21.20 -31.49 -11.34
CA GLY A 13 22.50 -30.83 -11.35
C GLY A 13 22.40 -29.34 -11.69
N ILE A 14 21.57 -28.99 -12.67
CA ILE A 14 21.28 -27.58 -13.03
C ILE A 14 20.61 -26.85 -11.86
N PHE A 15 19.53 -27.41 -11.29
CA PHE A 15 18.82 -26.79 -10.17
C PHE A 15 19.71 -26.66 -8.93
N GLN A 16 20.57 -27.63 -8.67
CA GLN A 16 21.51 -27.62 -7.56
C GLN A 16 22.59 -26.55 -7.75
N TRP A 17 23.11 -26.41 -8.97
CA TRP A 17 24.01 -25.31 -9.32
C TRP A 17 23.36 -23.95 -9.12
N PHE A 18 22.14 -23.74 -9.63
CA PHE A 18 21.39 -22.50 -9.38
C PHE A 18 21.15 -22.28 -7.88
N SER A 19 20.74 -23.30 -7.13
CA SER A 19 20.53 -23.22 -5.69
C SER A 19 21.81 -22.84 -4.94
N GLU A 20 22.97 -23.36 -5.34
CA GLU A 20 24.26 -22.98 -4.76
C GLU A 20 24.61 -21.52 -5.06
N GLN A 21 24.39 -21.05 -6.30
CA GLN A 21 24.59 -19.63 -6.65
C GLN A 21 23.68 -18.73 -5.81
N PHE A 22 22.42 -19.14 -5.57
CA PHE A 22 21.49 -18.41 -4.71
C PHE A 22 21.96 -18.37 -3.25
N ARG A 23 22.41 -19.51 -2.71
CA ARG A 23 22.90 -19.61 -1.31
C ARG A 23 24.20 -18.86 -1.09
N GLN A 24 25.09 -18.81 -2.08
CA GLN A 24 26.37 -18.08 -1.98
C GLN A 24 26.23 -16.59 -2.30
N SER A 25 25.15 -16.18 -2.96
CA SER A 25 24.90 -14.77 -3.27
C SER A 25 24.66 -13.95 -2.01
N ARG A 26 25.60 -13.05 -1.73
CA ARG A 26 25.52 -12.07 -0.64
C ARG A 26 24.29 -11.16 -0.79
N MET A 27 23.90 -10.85 -2.01
CA MET A 27 22.73 -10.01 -2.31
C MET A 27 21.44 -10.73 -1.94
N ILE A 28 21.32 -12.01 -2.29
CA ILE A 28 20.13 -12.82 -2.00
C ILE A 28 20.03 -13.10 -0.50
N ASN A 29 21.13 -13.43 0.16
CA ASN A 29 21.12 -13.60 1.62
C ASN A 29 20.76 -12.31 2.35
N TRP A 30 21.28 -11.16 1.93
CA TRP A 30 20.88 -9.86 2.48
C TRP A 30 19.39 -9.54 2.23
N PHE A 31 18.90 -9.93 1.05
CA PHE A 31 17.50 -9.74 0.68
C PHE A 31 16.56 -10.62 1.51
N LEU A 32 16.88 -11.91 1.68
CA LEU A 32 16.03 -12.90 2.34
C LEU A 32 16.14 -12.89 3.87
N GLN A 33 17.25 -12.44 4.45
CA GLN A 33 17.37 -12.39 5.91
C GLN A 33 16.49 -11.28 6.50
N PRO A 34 15.63 -11.59 7.49
CA PRO A 34 14.95 -10.58 8.29
C PRO A 34 16.03 -9.87 9.12
N ASN A 35 16.48 -8.70 8.68
CA ASN A 35 17.37 -7.84 9.45
C ASN A 35 16.54 -7.18 10.57
N GLU A 36 16.28 -7.95 11.63
CA GLU A 36 15.61 -7.49 12.85
C GLU A 36 16.57 -6.83 13.84
N ASP A 37 17.85 -6.72 13.48
CA ASP A 37 18.88 -6.16 14.34
C ASP A 37 18.74 -4.63 14.44
N GLU A 38 17.90 -4.18 15.38
CA GLU A 38 17.59 -2.77 15.62
C GLU A 38 18.85 -1.92 15.86
N ASN A 39 19.89 -2.54 16.43
CA ASN A 39 21.20 -1.93 16.67
C ASN A 39 22.00 -1.72 15.37
N ALA A 40 21.92 -2.63 14.39
CA ALA A 40 22.54 -2.45 13.09
C ALA A 40 21.86 -1.31 12.30
N SER A 41 20.54 -1.20 12.40
CA SER A 41 19.76 -0.10 11.81
C SER A 41 20.14 1.26 12.42
N LYS A 42 20.20 1.36 13.76
CA LYS A 42 20.60 2.59 14.47
C LYS A 42 22.04 3.03 14.18
N ASN A 43 22.93 2.10 13.88
CA ASN A 43 24.33 2.41 13.53
C ASN A 43 24.55 2.69 12.03
N SER A 44 23.53 2.50 11.18
CA SER A 44 23.60 2.76 9.75
C SER A 44 23.87 4.23 9.43
N ILE A 45 24.67 4.47 8.39
CA ILE A 45 24.94 5.81 7.85
C ILE A 45 23.64 6.50 7.46
N PHE A 46 22.69 5.76 6.88
CA PHE A 46 21.39 6.30 6.47
C PHE A 46 20.55 6.77 7.66
N TYR A 47 20.58 6.02 8.77
CA TYR A 47 19.87 6.42 9.99
C TYR A 47 20.51 7.65 10.64
N LYS A 48 21.85 7.70 10.70
CA LYS A 48 22.58 8.88 11.19
C LYS A 48 22.29 10.12 10.32
N LEU A 49 22.28 9.96 9.00
CA LEU A 49 21.93 11.04 8.06
C LEU A 49 20.49 11.50 8.23
N PHE A 50 19.55 10.57 8.41
CA PHE A 50 18.15 10.87 8.71
C PHE A 50 18.01 11.67 10.02
N LEU A 51 18.66 11.22 11.10
CA LEU A 51 18.65 11.93 12.38
C LEU A 51 19.26 13.31 12.27
N TRP A 52 20.35 13.47 11.53
CA TRP A 52 20.98 14.76 11.28
C TRP A 52 20.02 15.71 10.53
N LYS A 53 19.44 15.25 9.41
CA LYS A 53 18.44 16.03 8.65
C LYS A 53 17.22 16.40 9.51
N ARG A 54 16.74 15.46 10.33
CA ARG A 54 15.61 15.69 11.26
C ARG A 54 15.95 16.71 12.33
N LYS A 55 17.13 16.60 12.96
CA LYS A 55 17.59 17.57 13.97
C LYS A 55 17.71 18.97 13.38
N MET A 56 18.33 19.08 12.20
CA MET A 56 18.44 20.34 11.48
C MET A 56 17.06 20.93 11.16
N GLY A 57 16.14 20.12 10.62
CA GLY A 57 14.78 20.54 10.33
C GLY A 57 14.01 20.97 11.58
N SER A 58 14.14 20.23 12.68
CA SER A 58 13.48 20.57 13.96
C SER A 58 14.05 21.86 14.54
N SER A 59 15.38 22.07 14.49
CA SER A 59 15.99 23.33 14.92
C SER A 59 15.46 24.54 14.13
N ILE A 60 15.31 24.41 12.81
CA ILE A 60 14.70 25.46 11.97
C ILE A 60 13.23 25.66 12.35
N PHE A 61 12.48 24.58 12.54
CA PHE A 61 11.06 24.61 12.88
C PHE A 61 10.78 25.34 14.20
N TYR A 62 11.55 25.03 15.25
CA TYR A 62 11.47 25.72 16.55
C TYR A 62 12.05 27.13 16.49
N GLY A 63 13.10 27.36 15.70
CA GLY A 63 13.68 28.70 15.49
C GLY A 63 12.73 29.67 14.80
N LEU A 64 11.85 29.17 13.92
CA LEU A 64 10.79 29.95 13.27
C LEU A 64 9.49 30.05 14.10
N HIS A 65 9.46 29.54 15.33
CA HIS A 65 8.28 29.47 16.19
C HIS A 65 7.05 28.77 15.56
N LEU A 66 7.28 27.87 14.60
CA LEU A 66 6.21 27.09 13.96
C LEU A 66 5.57 26.09 14.94
N ASP A 67 6.27 25.76 16.03
CA ASP A 67 5.75 24.97 17.14
C ASP A 67 4.50 25.59 17.77
N LYS A 68 4.44 26.93 17.87
CA LYS A 68 3.27 27.66 18.38
C LYS A 68 2.12 27.70 17.37
N VAL A 69 2.44 27.83 16.09
CA VAL A 69 1.44 27.92 15.00
C VAL A 69 0.74 26.57 14.81
N PHE A 70 1.49 25.48 14.88
CA PHE A 70 0.96 24.14 14.65
C PHE A 70 0.55 23.41 15.95
N ALA A 71 0.67 24.05 17.12
CA ALA A 71 0.25 23.46 18.39
C ALA A 71 -1.23 23.03 18.34
N GLY A 72 -1.48 21.73 18.52
CA GLY A 72 -2.84 21.16 18.48
C GLY A 72 -3.50 21.16 17.10
N SER A 73 -2.74 21.42 16.03
CA SER A 73 -3.27 21.50 14.68
C SER A 73 -3.60 20.12 14.10
N ILE A 74 -4.68 20.06 13.31
CA ILE A 74 -5.08 18.89 12.51
C ILE A 74 -3.96 18.50 11.53
N PHE A 75 -3.10 19.44 11.12
CA PHE A 75 -1.96 19.15 10.24
C PHE A 75 -0.90 18.25 10.89
N GLN A 76 -0.88 18.12 12.21
CA GLN A 76 0.02 17.19 12.90
C GLN A 76 -0.57 15.78 13.04
N MET A 77 -1.88 15.61 12.78
CA MET A 77 -2.59 14.34 12.92
C MET A 77 -2.33 13.44 11.70
N ALA A 78 -1.12 12.88 11.61
CA ALA A 78 -0.70 12.03 10.50
C ALA A 78 -1.68 10.86 10.26
N PHE A 79 -2.16 10.24 11.34
CA PHE A 79 -3.16 9.18 11.26
C PHE A 79 -4.43 9.62 10.52
N LEU A 80 -4.97 10.81 10.83
CA LEU A 80 -6.20 11.32 10.22
C LEU A 80 -6.06 11.51 8.71
N TRP A 81 -4.96 12.13 8.26
CA TRP A 81 -4.73 12.35 6.83
C TRP A 81 -4.50 11.03 6.09
N CYS A 82 -3.79 10.09 6.70
CA CYS A 82 -3.52 8.81 6.09
C CYS A 82 -4.77 7.92 6.01
N ILE A 83 -5.56 7.84 7.09
CA ILE A 83 -6.80 7.07 7.10
C ILE A 83 -7.83 7.66 6.14
N LEU A 84 -8.00 8.99 6.13
CA LEU A 84 -8.91 9.66 5.21
C LEU A 84 -8.55 9.32 3.77
N THR A 85 -7.28 9.45 3.41
CA THR A 85 -6.77 9.14 2.06
C THR A 85 -7.00 7.69 1.68
N ALA A 86 -6.70 6.74 2.58
CA ALA A 86 -6.89 5.31 2.32
C ALA A 86 -8.37 4.94 2.14
N VAL A 87 -9.25 5.52 2.95
CA VAL A 87 -10.69 5.25 2.96
C VAL A 87 -11.38 5.84 1.73
N ILE A 88 -10.98 7.04 1.26
CA ILE A 88 -11.58 7.66 0.07
C ILE A 88 -10.98 7.16 -1.24
N ALA A 89 -9.84 6.45 -1.21
CA ALA A 89 -9.13 5.98 -2.39
C ALA A 89 -9.99 5.26 -3.44
N PRO A 90 -10.91 4.34 -3.08
CA PRO A 90 -11.70 3.64 -4.08
C PRO A 90 -12.84 4.50 -4.66
N ILE A 91 -13.17 5.64 -4.04
CA ILE A 91 -14.31 6.49 -4.42
C ILE A 91 -13.85 7.72 -5.22
N MET A 92 -12.70 8.29 -4.86
CA MET A 92 -12.26 9.58 -5.37
C MET A 92 -11.33 9.46 -6.58
N PRO A 93 -11.29 10.48 -7.47
CA PRO A 93 -10.34 10.51 -8.58
C PRO A 93 -8.87 10.45 -8.10
N THR A 94 -8.01 9.82 -8.88
CA THR A 94 -6.58 9.59 -8.56
C THR A 94 -5.83 10.84 -8.12
N MET A 95 -6.13 12.01 -8.72
CA MET A 95 -5.46 13.27 -8.36
C MET A 95 -5.87 13.79 -6.98
N VAL A 96 -7.11 13.52 -6.54
CA VAL A 96 -7.56 13.86 -5.19
C VAL A 96 -6.89 12.93 -4.17
N VAL A 97 -6.81 11.64 -4.48
CA VAL A 97 -6.08 10.67 -3.66
C VAL A 97 -4.61 11.05 -3.55
N PHE A 98 -3.98 11.47 -4.65
CA PHE A 98 -2.61 11.98 -4.66
C PHE A 98 -2.42 13.21 -3.76
N ALA A 99 -3.34 14.17 -3.81
CA ALA A 99 -3.31 15.31 -2.90
C ALA A 99 -3.41 14.87 -1.41
N GLY A 100 -4.29 13.91 -1.10
CA GLY A 100 -4.39 13.31 0.23
C GLY A 100 -3.11 12.60 0.67
N VAL A 101 -2.47 11.86 -0.24
CA VAL A 101 -1.18 11.21 0.00
C VAL A 101 -0.11 12.25 0.33
N LEU A 102 0.00 13.33 -0.44
CA LEU A 102 0.93 14.42 -0.16
C LEU A 102 0.64 15.09 1.19
N ALA A 103 -0.64 15.27 1.55
CA ALA A 103 -1.04 15.76 2.87
C ALA A 103 -0.61 14.80 3.99
N GLY A 104 -0.72 13.48 3.79
CA GLY A 104 -0.21 12.46 4.69
C GLY A 104 1.31 12.52 4.88
N PHE A 105 2.07 12.64 3.78
CA PHE A 105 3.52 12.86 3.83
C PHE A 105 3.87 14.13 4.62
N GLY A 106 3.23 15.24 4.30
CA GLY A 106 3.45 16.52 4.99
C GLY A 106 3.10 16.45 6.46
N SER A 107 1.97 15.82 6.80
CA SER A 107 1.51 15.67 8.17
C SER A 107 2.44 14.80 9.01
N LEU A 108 2.90 13.68 8.46
CA LEU A 108 3.88 12.82 9.13
C LEU A 108 5.23 13.54 9.30
N LEU A 109 5.67 14.29 8.29
CA LEU A 109 6.90 15.09 8.39
C LEU A 109 6.77 16.13 9.50
N LEU A 110 5.65 16.87 9.56
CA LEU A 110 5.38 17.82 10.64
C LEU A 110 5.38 17.14 12.01
N ALA A 111 4.77 15.96 12.13
CA ALA A 111 4.77 15.19 13.37
C ALA A 111 6.20 14.81 13.82
N PHE A 112 7.09 14.43 12.89
CA PHE A 112 8.50 14.16 13.20
C PHE A 112 9.32 15.41 13.56
N LEU A 113 8.96 16.58 13.02
CA LEU A 113 9.63 17.84 13.35
C LEU A 113 9.20 18.37 14.73
N TYR A 114 7.92 18.19 15.06
CA TYR A 114 7.31 18.62 16.32
C TYR A 114 7.72 17.71 17.48
N ASP A 115 7.49 16.39 17.36
CA ASP A 115 7.82 15.42 18.40
C ASP A 115 9.21 14.81 18.20
N LYS A 116 10.15 15.26 19.02
CA LYS A 116 11.55 14.79 19.01
C LYS A 116 11.69 13.34 19.47
N LYS A 117 10.71 12.78 20.18
CA LYS A 117 10.74 11.39 20.68
C LYS A 117 10.24 10.39 19.64
N ARG A 118 9.47 10.84 18.64
CA ARG A 118 8.96 9.97 17.58
C ARG A 118 10.11 9.37 16.78
N VAL A 119 10.17 8.04 16.71
CA VAL A 119 11.17 7.31 15.92
C VAL A 119 10.47 6.72 14.69
N LEU A 120 11.17 6.72 13.56
CA LEU A 120 10.68 6.07 12.34
C LEU A 120 10.58 4.57 12.60
N GLN A 121 9.37 4.02 12.52
CA GLN A 121 9.14 2.59 12.60
C GLN A 121 9.75 1.92 11.37
N HIS A 122 10.69 1.03 11.60
CA HIS A 122 11.37 0.27 10.57
C HIS A 122 10.94 -1.19 10.64
N THR A 123 10.23 -1.66 9.62
CA THR A 123 9.90 -3.07 9.44
C THR A 123 10.85 -3.66 8.40
N SER A 124 11.24 -4.93 8.57
CA SER A 124 12.08 -5.67 7.61
C SER A 124 11.52 -5.64 6.18
N THR A 125 10.20 -5.52 6.03
CA THR A 125 9.49 -5.41 4.75
C THR A 125 9.76 -4.10 4.01
N ASN A 126 10.08 -3.00 4.71
CA ASN A 126 10.24 -1.67 4.12
C ASN A 126 11.37 -1.65 3.07
N LYS A 127 12.41 -2.48 3.24
CA LYS A 127 13.52 -2.59 2.29
C LYS A 127 13.06 -3.04 0.89
N TYR A 128 12.06 -3.92 0.81
CA TYR A 128 11.48 -4.39 -0.46
C TYR A 128 10.70 -3.29 -1.15
N ILE A 129 9.95 -2.50 -0.37
CA ILE A 129 9.20 -1.35 -0.86
C ILE A 129 10.18 -0.33 -1.44
N TYR A 130 11.24 0.04 -0.72
CA TYR A 130 12.24 0.97 -1.24
C TYR A 130 12.95 0.46 -2.50
N PHE A 131 13.31 -0.82 -2.53
CA PHE A 131 13.94 -1.42 -3.71
C PHE A 131 13.03 -1.39 -4.93
N TYR A 132 11.76 -1.76 -4.74
CA TYR A 132 10.77 -1.72 -5.81
C TYR A 132 10.50 -0.28 -6.29
N ALA A 133 10.42 0.69 -5.37
CA ALA A 133 10.29 2.11 -5.74
C ALA A 133 11.49 2.59 -6.56
N ALA A 134 12.71 2.22 -6.17
CA ALA A 134 13.94 2.57 -6.89
C ALA A 134 13.98 1.93 -8.28
N ALA A 135 13.59 0.66 -8.40
CA ALA A 135 13.49 -0.03 -9.69
C ALA A 135 12.45 0.65 -10.60
N TYR A 136 11.29 1.04 -10.06
CA TYR A 136 10.24 1.71 -10.82
C TYR A 136 10.66 3.12 -11.26
N LEU A 137 11.35 3.88 -10.40
CA LEU A 137 11.96 5.15 -10.77
C LEU A 137 12.98 4.97 -11.90
N PHE A 138 13.88 4.00 -11.78
CA PHE A 138 14.86 3.70 -12.81
C PHE A 138 14.18 3.37 -14.14
N ALA A 139 13.18 2.47 -14.13
CA ALA A 139 12.40 2.11 -15.31
C ALA A 139 11.65 3.31 -15.93
N THR A 140 11.16 4.24 -15.09
CA THR A 140 10.50 5.46 -15.55
C THR A 140 11.47 6.36 -16.30
N PHE A 141 12.69 6.54 -15.78
CA PHE A 141 13.72 7.38 -16.40
C PHE A 141 14.36 6.74 -17.63
N THR A 142 14.49 5.41 -17.67
CA THR A 142 15.03 4.67 -18.82
C THR A 142 13.98 4.31 -19.87
N SER A 143 12.72 4.70 -19.65
CA SER A 143 11.62 4.44 -20.57
C SER A 143 11.90 5.04 -21.95
N VAL A 144 11.42 4.36 -23.01
CA VAL A 144 11.51 4.83 -24.41
C VAL A 144 10.80 6.18 -24.59
N THR A 145 9.77 6.46 -23.78
CA THR A 145 9.00 7.70 -23.81
C THR A 145 8.97 8.37 -22.41
N PRO A 146 10.09 8.95 -21.93
CA PRO A 146 10.19 9.45 -20.56
C PRO A 146 9.10 10.47 -20.19
N LYS A 147 8.74 11.36 -21.13
CA LYS A 147 7.69 12.37 -20.90
C LYS A 147 6.31 11.76 -20.69
N GLY A 148 6.00 10.65 -21.38
CA GLY A 148 4.72 9.94 -21.21
C GLY A 148 4.70 9.11 -19.93
N SER A 149 5.83 8.52 -19.57
CA SER A 149 5.95 7.63 -18.42
C SER A 149 6.14 8.37 -17.09
N LEU A 150 6.61 9.63 -17.10
CA LEU A 150 6.99 10.36 -15.89
C LEU A 150 5.84 10.49 -14.88
N LEU A 151 4.65 10.91 -15.35
CA LEU A 151 3.52 11.16 -14.45
C LEU A 151 3.04 9.85 -13.81
N GLY A 152 2.81 8.82 -14.62
CA GLY A 152 2.41 7.49 -14.12
C GLY A 152 3.47 6.90 -13.19
N GLY A 153 4.74 6.97 -13.59
CA GLY A 153 5.88 6.49 -12.80
C GLY A 153 6.00 7.14 -11.43
N MET A 154 5.94 8.47 -11.39
CA MET A 154 6.02 9.23 -10.14
C MET A 154 4.80 9.00 -9.24
N LEU A 155 3.60 8.89 -9.81
CA LEU A 155 2.40 8.54 -9.05
C LEU A 155 2.53 7.16 -8.41
N THR A 156 2.94 6.15 -9.17
CA THR A 156 3.14 4.78 -8.65
C THR A 156 4.14 4.77 -7.51
N VAL A 157 5.30 5.43 -7.67
CA VAL A 157 6.32 5.52 -6.63
C VAL A 157 5.79 6.23 -5.39
N THR A 158 5.02 7.31 -5.57
CA THR A 158 4.45 8.06 -4.46
C THR A 158 3.42 7.24 -3.68
N PHE A 159 2.52 6.54 -4.37
CA PHE A 159 1.55 5.64 -3.75
C PHE A 159 2.20 4.44 -3.07
N LEU A 160 3.29 3.93 -3.65
CA LEU A 160 4.06 2.86 -3.03
C LEU A 160 4.70 3.32 -1.72
N LEU A 161 5.36 4.48 -1.73
CA LEU A 161 5.99 5.04 -0.53
C LEU A 161 4.97 5.48 0.52
N PHE A 162 3.74 5.81 0.12
CA PHE A 162 2.66 6.11 1.06
C PHE A 162 2.35 4.94 2.00
N SER A 163 2.58 3.69 1.60
CA SER A 163 2.45 2.55 2.52
C SER A 163 3.35 2.67 3.76
N ILE A 164 4.56 3.22 3.59
CA ILE A 164 5.50 3.49 4.70
C ILE A 164 4.99 4.63 5.59
N VAL A 165 4.39 5.66 4.97
CA VAL A 165 3.79 6.78 5.69
C VAL A 165 2.64 6.29 6.55
N LEU A 166 1.76 5.47 5.99
CA LEU A 166 0.62 4.87 6.67
C LEU A 166 1.09 4.01 7.87
N LEU A 167 2.10 3.16 7.68
CA LEU A 167 2.69 2.36 8.76
C LEU A 167 3.20 3.24 9.91
N ASN A 168 3.85 4.35 9.60
CA ASN A 168 4.40 5.27 10.61
C ASN A 168 3.34 6.19 11.23
N ALA A 169 2.18 6.34 10.59
CA ALA A 169 1.06 7.14 11.09
C ALA A 169 0.23 6.37 12.13
N ILE A 170 0.20 5.04 12.06
CA ILE A 170 -0.51 4.18 13.02
C ILE A 170 0.37 3.95 14.25
N GLU A 171 -0.13 4.36 15.41
CA GLU A 171 0.60 4.32 16.69
C GLU A 171 0.06 3.25 17.64
N ASN A 172 -1.20 2.84 17.48
CA ASN A 172 -1.82 1.85 18.36
C ASN A 172 -2.76 0.89 17.62
N LYS A 173 -3.09 -0.21 18.29
CA LYS A 173 -3.96 -1.26 17.74
C LYS A 173 -5.37 -0.74 17.43
N THR A 174 -5.92 0.14 18.27
CA THR A 174 -7.26 0.70 18.05
C THR A 174 -7.35 1.50 16.75
N GLN A 175 -6.34 2.30 16.44
CA GLN A 175 -6.23 3.03 15.17
C GLN A 175 -6.20 2.09 13.97
N LEU A 176 -5.43 1.00 14.06
CA LEU A 176 -5.40 -0.04 13.04
C LEU A 176 -6.78 -0.67 12.87
N ASP A 177 -7.44 -1.05 13.96
CA ASP A 177 -8.78 -1.66 13.95
C ASP A 177 -9.82 -0.73 13.32
N VAL A 178 -9.83 0.56 13.71
CA VAL A 178 -10.72 1.57 13.12
C VAL A 178 -10.49 1.70 11.61
N MET A 179 -9.23 1.75 11.17
CA MET A 179 -8.90 1.80 9.73
C MET A 179 -9.45 0.59 8.98
N MET A 180 -9.21 -0.61 9.49
CA MET A 180 -9.68 -1.83 8.83
C MET A 180 -11.21 -1.88 8.74
N ILE A 181 -11.91 -1.52 9.82
CA ILE A 181 -13.37 -1.47 9.83
C ILE A 181 -13.89 -0.44 8.82
N LEU A 182 -13.29 0.75 8.75
CA LEU A 182 -13.69 1.77 7.77
C LEU A 182 -13.45 1.32 6.33
N LEU A 183 -12.35 0.63 6.04
CA LEU A 183 -12.09 0.05 4.72
C LEU A 183 -13.15 -0.98 4.33
N VAL A 184 -13.57 -1.83 5.28
CA VAL A 184 -14.69 -2.78 5.06
C VAL A 184 -16.00 -2.03 4.80
N CYS A 185 -16.32 -1.01 5.59
CA CYS A 185 -17.51 -0.19 5.39
C CYS A 185 -17.54 0.48 4.01
N VAL A 186 -16.41 1.02 3.56
CA VAL A 186 -16.30 1.58 2.20
C VAL A 186 -16.40 0.49 1.14
N GLY A 187 -15.81 -0.69 1.37
CA GLY A 187 -15.96 -1.84 0.49
C GLY A 187 -17.43 -2.19 0.23
N ILE A 188 -18.25 -2.17 1.29
CA ILE A 188 -19.71 -2.38 1.18
C ILE A 188 -20.37 -1.28 0.33
N LEU A 189 -20.01 0.00 0.54
CA LEU A 189 -20.56 1.12 -0.25
C LEU A 189 -20.19 1.01 -1.73
N VAL A 190 -18.95 0.67 -2.02
CA VAL A 190 -18.44 0.44 -3.38
C VAL A 190 -19.16 -0.74 -4.04
N ALA A 191 -19.43 -1.81 -3.29
CA ALA A 191 -20.19 -2.95 -3.77
C ALA A 191 -21.65 -2.59 -4.06
N PHE A 192 -22.32 -1.83 -3.18
CA PHE A 192 -23.68 -1.33 -3.44
C PHE A 192 -23.76 -0.42 -4.66
N TYR A 193 -22.76 0.44 -4.89
CA TYR A 193 -22.68 1.23 -6.12
C TYR A 193 -22.47 0.33 -7.35
N GLY A 194 -21.72 -0.77 -7.20
CA GLY A 194 -21.60 -1.81 -8.22
C GLY A 194 -22.93 -2.51 -8.54
N PHE A 195 -23.73 -2.85 -7.52
CA PHE A 195 -25.08 -3.39 -7.72
C PHE A 195 -26.01 -2.40 -8.41
N TYR A 196 -25.96 -1.12 -8.04
CA TYR A 196 -26.70 -0.07 -8.73
C TYR A 196 -26.28 0.02 -10.21
N GLN A 197 -24.97 -0.07 -10.48
CA GLN A 197 -24.45 -0.10 -11.84
C GLN A 197 -24.95 -1.34 -12.63
N PHE A 198 -25.02 -2.50 -11.98
CA PHE A 198 -25.56 -3.73 -12.57
C PHE A 198 -27.05 -3.64 -12.89
N MET A 199 -27.85 -2.98 -12.06
CA MET A 199 -29.30 -2.83 -12.28
C MET A 199 -29.65 -1.84 -13.39
N TYR A 200 -28.79 -0.85 -13.67
CA TYR A 200 -29.02 0.16 -14.70
C TYR A 200 -27.89 0.25 -15.74
N PRO A 201 -27.56 -0.82 -16.48
CA PRO A 201 -26.43 -0.83 -17.42
C PRO A 201 -26.52 0.28 -18.48
N ASP A 202 -27.73 0.61 -18.94
CA ASP A 202 -27.96 1.62 -19.99
C ASP A 202 -27.46 3.03 -19.62
N ARG A 203 -27.30 3.31 -18.31
CA ARG A 203 -26.77 4.59 -17.80
C ARG A 203 -25.25 4.65 -17.77
N PHE A 204 -24.59 3.50 -17.95
CA PHE A 204 -23.15 3.37 -17.87
C PHE A 204 -22.63 2.87 -19.20
N SER A 205 -21.97 3.76 -19.95
CA SER A 205 -21.24 3.35 -21.15
C SER A 205 -20.18 2.33 -20.74
N GLY A 206 -20.17 1.14 -21.33
CA GLY A 206 -19.14 0.15 -21.02
C GLY A 206 -17.77 0.62 -21.52
N VAL A 207 -16.99 1.22 -20.60
CA VAL A 207 -15.68 1.82 -20.86
C VAL A 207 -14.61 0.78 -21.26
N TRP A 208 -14.90 -0.51 -21.12
CA TRP A 208 -13.96 -1.61 -21.38
C TRP A 208 -14.61 -2.81 -22.10
N HIS A 209 -15.25 -2.55 -23.24
CA HIS A 209 -15.65 -3.61 -24.17
C HIS A 209 -14.72 -3.63 -25.38
N ASP A 210 -13.73 -4.51 -25.37
CA ASP A 210 -13.23 -5.05 -26.63
C ASP A 210 -14.32 -5.95 -27.19
N LYS A 211 -15.14 -5.37 -28.08
CA LYS A 211 -16.29 -6.04 -28.71
C LYS A 211 -15.88 -7.27 -29.54
N GLU A 212 -14.60 -7.42 -29.86
CA GLU A 212 -14.06 -8.52 -30.68
C GLU A 212 -13.62 -9.75 -29.86
N MET A 213 -13.27 -9.61 -28.57
CA MET A 213 -12.76 -10.73 -27.75
C MET A 213 -13.80 -11.34 -26.79
N PHE A 214 -14.91 -10.66 -26.51
CA PHE A 214 -15.90 -11.08 -25.52
C PHE A 214 -17.33 -10.88 -26.02
N GLU A 215 -17.72 -11.65 -27.05
CA GLU A 215 -19.08 -11.59 -27.63
C GLU A 215 -20.20 -11.97 -26.62
N ASP A 216 -19.88 -12.78 -25.59
CA ASP A 216 -20.83 -13.22 -24.55
C ASP A 216 -20.92 -12.32 -23.30
N ILE A 217 -19.97 -11.39 -23.09
CA ILE A 217 -19.93 -10.58 -21.86
C ILE A 217 -20.74 -9.30 -22.06
N ARG A 218 -22.02 -9.35 -21.70
CA ARG A 218 -22.98 -8.25 -21.89
C ARG A 218 -22.64 -6.97 -21.11
N PHE A 219 -22.04 -7.07 -19.91
CA PHE A 219 -21.71 -5.91 -19.08
C PHE A 219 -20.74 -6.27 -17.95
N ARG A 220 -19.72 -5.42 -17.70
CA ARG A 220 -18.76 -5.60 -16.60
C ARG A 220 -18.87 -4.44 -15.62
N VAL A 221 -19.21 -4.74 -14.37
CA VAL A 221 -19.31 -3.75 -13.29
C VAL A 221 -17.92 -3.29 -12.89
N TYR A 222 -17.72 -1.98 -12.81
CA TYR A 222 -16.45 -1.36 -12.42
C TYR A 222 -16.58 -0.40 -11.23
N SER A 223 -17.81 -0.19 -10.75
CA SER A 223 -18.16 0.69 -9.65
C SER A 223 -17.53 2.08 -9.81
N THR A 224 -16.94 2.63 -8.76
CA THR A 224 -16.26 3.94 -8.75
C THR A 224 -14.83 3.89 -9.32
N LEU A 225 -14.26 2.70 -9.51
CA LEU A 225 -12.85 2.50 -9.87
C LEU A 225 -12.56 2.57 -11.37
N GLY A 226 -13.60 2.68 -12.20
CA GLY A 226 -13.47 2.85 -13.65
C GLY A 226 -12.91 1.65 -14.42
N ASN A 227 -12.42 0.60 -13.73
CA ASN A 227 -11.90 -0.63 -14.30
C ASN A 227 -12.40 -1.85 -13.49
N PRO A 228 -13.06 -2.83 -14.14
CA PRO A 228 -13.60 -4.01 -13.46
C PRO A 228 -12.53 -4.91 -12.82
N ASN A 229 -11.31 -4.94 -13.37
CA ASN A 229 -10.20 -5.71 -12.78
C ASN A 229 -9.71 -5.05 -11.49
N VAL A 230 -9.61 -3.71 -11.47
CA VAL A 230 -9.20 -2.95 -10.28
C VAL A 230 -10.24 -3.09 -9.16
N LEU A 231 -11.53 -3.13 -9.52
CA LEU A 231 -12.60 -3.44 -8.57
C LEU A 231 -12.43 -4.84 -7.96
N GLY A 232 -12.16 -5.85 -8.79
CA GLY A 232 -11.89 -7.21 -8.34
C GLY A 232 -10.68 -7.30 -7.42
N GLU A 233 -9.56 -6.65 -7.77
CA GLU A 233 -8.36 -6.57 -6.93
C GLU A 233 -8.64 -5.88 -5.59
N TYR A 234 -9.46 -4.82 -5.60
CA TYR A 234 -9.86 -4.14 -4.37
C TYR A 234 -10.65 -5.07 -3.44
N PHE A 235 -11.70 -5.76 -3.94
CA PHE A 235 -12.45 -6.71 -3.11
C PHE A 235 -11.62 -7.91 -2.67
N LEU A 236 -10.69 -8.38 -3.51
CA LEU A 236 -9.74 -9.44 -3.14
C LEU A 236 -8.93 -9.07 -1.89
N LEU A 237 -8.62 -7.78 -1.70
CA LEU A 237 -7.92 -7.29 -0.51
C LEU A 237 -8.86 -7.07 0.69
N ILE A 238 -10.10 -6.59 0.48
CA ILE A 238 -11.02 -6.25 1.58
C ILE A 238 -11.74 -7.47 2.16
N ILE A 239 -12.13 -8.45 1.35
CA ILE A 239 -12.89 -9.63 1.79
C ILE A 239 -12.14 -10.41 2.89
N PRO A 240 -10.84 -10.72 2.77
CA PRO A 240 -10.11 -11.41 3.83
C PRO A 240 -10.09 -10.64 5.16
N ILE A 241 -10.05 -9.30 5.10
CA ILE A 241 -10.11 -8.44 6.29
C ILE A 241 -11.47 -8.59 6.97
N ALA A 242 -12.56 -8.46 6.21
CA ALA A 242 -13.91 -8.65 6.72
C ALA A 242 -14.10 -10.06 7.32
N PHE A 243 -13.62 -11.08 6.63
CA PHE A 243 -13.68 -12.47 7.09
C PHE A 243 -12.87 -12.70 8.38
N ALA A 244 -11.70 -12.07 8.51
CA ALA A 244 -10.91 -12.14 9.74
C ALA A 244 -11.66 -11.51 10.92
N TYR A 245 -12.36 -10.40 10.74
CA TYR A 245 -13.22 -9.81 11.78
C TYR A 245 -14.44 -10.69 12.09
N PHE A 246 -15.04 -11.33 11.09
CA PHE A 246 -16.10 -12.31 11.30
C PHE A 246 -15.65 -13.46 12.23
N LEU A 247 -14.46 -14.03 12.00
CA LEU A 247 -13.93 -15.12 12.82
C LEU A 247 -13.58 -14.69 14.25
N ASN A 248 -13.04 -13.47 14.43
CA ASN A 248 -12.57 -12.98 15.73
C ASN A 248 -13.68 -12.36 16.60
N THR A 249 -14.78 -11.90 16.01
CA THR A 249 -15.83 -11.21 16.76
C THR A 249 -16.70 -12.20 17.53
N LYS A 250 -16.95 -11.95 18.83
CA LYS A 250 -17.81 -12.82 19.65
C LYS A 250 -19.31 -12.48 19.54
N HIS A 251 -19.64 -11.21 19.34
CA HIS A 251 -21.02 -10.74 19.25
C HIS A 251 -21.70 -11.20 17.95
N TRP A 252 -22.87 -11.82 18.07
CA TRP A 252 -23.65 -12.34 16.93
C TRP A 252 -23.99 -11.26 15.88
N PHE A 253 -24.43 -10.07 16.32
CA PHE A 253 -24.81 -8.99 15.40
C PHE A 253 -23.64 -8.56 14.50
N PHE A 254 -22.46 -8.36 15.09
CA PHE A 254 -21.26 -8.00 14.34
C PHE A 254 -20.74 -9.16 13.49
N LYS A 255 -20.89 -10.42 13.93
CA LYS A 255 -20.63 -11.57 13.05
C LYS A 255 -21.50 -11.53 11.80
N LEU A 256 -22.80 -11.30 11.96
CA LEU A 256 -23.71 -11.21 10.81
C LEU A 256 -23.34 -10.04 9.89
N PHE A 257 -22.96 -8.89 10.45
CA PHE A 257 -22.47 -7.74 9.69
C PHE A 257 -21.23 -8.09 8.83
N PHE A 258 -20.19 -8.68 9.42
CA PHE A 258 -18.96 -9.03 8.70
C PHE A 258 -19.15 -10.19 7.72
N LEU A 259 -20.02 -11.16 8.03
CA LEU A 259 -20.37 -12.21 7.09
C LEU A 259 -21.17 -11.66 5.91
N GLY A 260 -22.13 -10.77 6.19
CA GLY A 260 -22.90 -10.07 5.18
C GLY A 260 -22.01 -9.23 4.29
N SER A 261 -21.05 -8.50 4.85
CA SER A 261 -20.12 -7.68 4.06
C SER A 261 -19.28 -8.51 3.10
N CYS A 262 -18.79 -9.70 3.51
CA CYS A 262 -18.14 -10.64 2.60
C CYS A 262 -19.07 -11.05 1.44
N GLY A 263 -20.34 -11.38 1.76
CA GLY A 263 -21.33 -11.77 0.76
C GLY A 263 -21.69 -10.66 -0.24
N VAL A 264 -21.72 -9.40 0.21
CA VAL A 264 -22.00 -8.25 -0.68
C VAL A 264 -20.82 -7.96 -1.62
N MET A 265 -19.58 -8.26 -1.20
CA MET A 265 -18.37 -7.98 -1.99
C MET A 265 -17.96 -9.13 -2.95
N MET A 266 -18.63 -10.29 -2.89
CA MET A 266 -18.44 -11.43 -3.79
C MET A 266 -19.36 -11.36 -5.00
#